data_AF-A0A6V7U1Q2-F1
#
_entry.id   AF-A0A6V7U1Q2-F1
#
_cell.length_a   1.000
_cell.length_b   1.000
_cell.length_c   1.000
_cell.angle_alpha   90.00
_cell.angle_beta   90.00
_cell.angle_gamma   90.00
#
_symmetry.space_group_name_H-M   'P 1'
#
loop_
_entity.id
_entity.type
_entity.pdbx_description
1 polymer ?
#
loop_
_entity_poly.entity_id
_entity_poly.type
_entity_poly.pdbx_seq_one_letter_code
_entity_poly.pdbx_strand_id
1 'polypeptide(L)'
;MSEIRRRRKDKFSERIPLKRETMASQLIKNWRSKIFLLLSILFSIFLYVYIRNSFFIPTNVLQKSELPRSEIEDIYKETSWGTLRPHLYFGLKTKQILSPLFGLLWYEQPRQQFIQNLPLRHWCDHADPVKYGWEAHDGRTFGRQKITDGDLVVFFY
;
A
#
# COMPACT_ATOMS: atom_id res chain seq x y z
N MET A 1 -37.38 22.45 -82.59
CA MET A 1 -37.82 21.77 -81.34
C MET A 1 -36.67 21.46 -80.37
N SER A 2 -35.44 21.97 -80.60
CA SER A 2 -34.23 21.67 -79.83
C SER A 2 -33.84 22.74 -78.80
N GLU A 3 -34.29 23.99 -78.98
CA GLU A 3 -33.90 25.14 -78.14
C GLU A 3 -34.64 25.23 -76.80
N ILE A 4 -35.93 24.87 -76.77
CA ILE A 4 -36.77 24.88 -75.56
C ILE A 4 -36.23 23.90 -74.52
N ARG A 5 -35.56 22.84 -74.96
CA ARG A 5 -34.98 21.81 -74.08
C ARG A 5 -33.68 22.27 -73.42
N ARG A 6 -32.91 23.17 -74.06
CA ARG A 6 -31.64 23.68 -73.54
C ARG A 6 -31.86 24.67 -72.40
N ARG A 7 -32.72 25.69 -72.61
CA ARG A 7 -33.07 26.67 -71.57
C ARG A 7 -33.61 26.05 -70.29
N ARG A 8 -34.30 24.90 -70.39
CA ARG A 8 -34.87 24.21 -69.23
C ARG A 8 -33.78 23.50 -68.39
N LYS A 9 -32.67 23.09 -69.00
CA LYS A 9 -31.52 22.52 -68.27
C LYS A 9 -30.69 23.62 -67.60
N ASP A 10 -30.46 24.73 -68.29
CA ASP A 10 -29.63 25.81 -67.76
C ASP A 10 -30.30 26.47 -66.54
N LYS A 11 -31.62 26.67 -66.59
CA LYS A 11 -32.40 27.25 -65.48
C LYS A 11 -32.56 26.32 -64.26
N PHE A 12 -32.30 25.03 -64.43
CA PHE A 12 -32.31 24.05 -63.34
C PHE A 12 -30.95 23.95 -62.65
N SER A 13 -29.87 24.32 -63.35
CA SER A 13 -28.50 24.26 -62.83
C SER A 13 -28.17 25.39 -61.83
N GLU A 14 -29.01 26.41 -61.72
CA GLU A 14 -28.68 27.65 -60.99
C GLU A 14 -29.35 27.79 -59.62
N ARG A 15 -30.00 26.75 -59.09
CA ARG A 15 -30.60 26.83 -57.76
C ARG A 15 -29.68 26.29 -56.65
N ILE A 16 -29.05 27.26 -55.99
CA ILE A 16 -28.74 27.33 -54.56
C ILE A 16 -27.60 26.39 -54.10
N PRO A 17 -26.42 26.91 -53.70
CA PRO A 17 -25.53 26.13 -52.87
C PRO A 17 -26.20 25.96 -51.50
N LEU A 18 -26.93 24.86 -51.30
CA LEU A 18 -27.28 24.41 -49.96
C LEU A 18 -25.96 24.23 -49.23
N LYS A 19 -25.69 25.10 -48.26
CA LYS A 19 -24.64 24.96 -47.26
C LYS A 19 -24.92 23.68 -46.48
N ARG A 20 -24.58 22.54 -47.09
CA ARG A 20 -24.73 21.20 -46.53
C ARG A 20 -23.56 21.03 -45.59
N GLU A 21 -23.65 21.68 -44.42
CA GLU A 21 -22.87 21.27 -43.25
C GLU A 21 -23.14 19.76 -43.12
N THR A 22 -22.14 18.98 -43.49
CA THR A 22 -22.31 17.53 -43.64
C THR A 22 -22.69 16.98 -42.28
N MET A 23 -23.71 16.12 -42.21
CA MET A 23 -24.08 15.37 -41.00
C MET A 23 -22.85 14.74 -40.31
N ALA A 24 -21.80 14.43 -41.08
CA ALA A 24 -20.49 14.00 -40.61
C ALA A 24 -19.83 15.01 -39.65
N SER A 25 -19.86 16.31 -39.95
CA SER A 25 -19.28 17.35 -39.07
C SER A 25 -20.01 17.48 -37.73
N GLN A 26 -21.33 17.27 -37.70
CA GLN A 26 -22.12 17.22 -36.46
C GLN A 26 -21.91 15.91 -35.68
N LEU A 27 -21.80 14.78 -36.39
CA LEU A 27 -21.46 13.47 -35.80
C LEU A 27 -20.06 13.46 -35.16
N ILE A 28 -19.07 14.09 -35.80
CA ILE A 28 -17.70 14.24 -35.29
C ILE A 28 -17.63 15.20 -34.10
N LYS A 29 -18.51 16.22 -34.06
CA LYS A 29 -18.60 17.17 -32.93
C LYS A 29 -19.11 16.50 -31.65
N ASN A 30 -20.01 15.53 -31.77
CA ASN A 30 -20.57 14.77 -30.64
C ASN A 30 -19.67 13.63 -30.14
N TRP A 31 -18.75 13.13 -30.95
CA TRP A 31 -17.86 12.05 -30.51
C TRP A 31 -16.75 12.56 -29.59
N ARG A 32 -16.24 13.77 -29.86
CA ARG A 32 -15.25 14.44 -29.00
C ARG A 32 -15.82 14.70 -27.59
N SER A 33 -17.04 15.23 -27.47
CA SER A 33 -17.67 15.47 -26.17
C SER A 33 -17.97 14.16 -25.41
N LYS A 34 -18.36 13.10 -26.11
CA LYS A 34 -18.51 11.76 -25.51
C LYS A 34 -17.20 11.19 -24.98
N ILE A 35 -16.09 11.41 -25.68
CA ILE A 35 -14.75 11.00 -25.21
C ILE A 35 -14.37 11.78 -23.95
N PHE A 36 -14.59 13.10 -23.92
CA PHE A 36 -14.31 13.90 -22.72
C PHE A 36 -15.14 13.45 -21.50
N LEU A 37 -16.42 13.09 -21.69
CA LEU A 37 -17.27 12.55 -20.63
C LEU A 37 -16.80 11.16 -20.16
N LEU A 38 -16.39 10.29 -21.08
CA LEU A 38 -15.84 8.98 -20.73
C LEU A 38 -14.54 9.10 -19.93
N LEU A 39 -13.66 10.01 -20.34
CA LEU A 39 -12.39 10.27 -19.65
C LEU A 39 -12.62 10.89 -18.26
N SER A 40 -13.60 11.79 -18.09
CA SER A 40 -13.90 12.36 -16.77
C SER A 40 -14.50 11.32 -15.82
N ILE A 41 -15.34 10.41 -16.32
CA ILE A 41 -15.87 9.28 -15.54
C ILE A 41 -14.75 8.33 -15.13
N LEU A 42 -13.87 7.96 -16.06
CA LEU A 42 -12.71 7.10 -15.77
C LEU A 42 -11.77 7.75 -14.76
N PHE A 43 -11.52 9.05 -14.88
CA PHE A 43 -10.69 9.79 -13.94
C PHE A 43 -11.33 9.87 -12.54
N SER A 44 -12.65 10.05 -12.46
CA SER A 44 -13.41 10.03 -11.21
C SER A 44 -13.37 8.65 -10.54
N ILE A 45 -13.54 7.57 -11.31
CA ILE A 45 -13.41 6.19 -10.82
C ILE A 45 -11.98 5.92 -10.33
N PHE A 46 -10.98 6.35 -11.09
CA PHE A 46 -9.57 6.21 -10.70
C PHE A 46 -9.27 6.96 -9.40
N LEU A 47 -9.71 8.21 -9.27
CA LEU A 47 -9.59 8.99 -8.04
C LEU A 47 -10.28 8.32 -6.86
N TYR A 48 -11.50 7.81 -7.07
CA TYR A 48 -12.24 7.08 -6.05
C TYR A 48 -11.49 5.84 -5.57
N VAL A 49 -10.97 5.03 -6.49
CA VAL A 49 -10.16 3.84 -6.17
C VAL A 49 -8.86 4.23 -5.46
N TYR A 50 -8.17 5.26 -5.94
CA TYR A 50 -6.93 5.75 -5.35
C TYR A 50 -7.14 6.25 -3.91
N ILE A 51 -8.20 7.05 -3.67
CA ILE A 51 -8.56 7.55 -2.33
C ILE A 51 -8.98 6.38 -1.43
N ARG A 52 -9.79 5.45 -1.93
CA ARG A 52 -10.18 4.24 -1.17
C ARG A 52 -8.96 3.40 -0.78
N ASN A 53 -8.04 3.17 -1.72
CA ASN A 53 -6.84 2.38 -1.48
C ASN A 53 -5.87 3.08 -0.50
N SER A 54 -5.66 4.39 -0.68
CA SER A 54 -4.68 5.14 0.12
C SER A 54 -5.19 5.51 1.51
N PHE A 55 -6.47 5.85 1.65
CA PHE A 55 -7.03 6.39 2.90
C PHE A 55 -7.88 5.39 3.69
N PHE A 56 -8.63 4.51 3.03
CA PHE A 56 -9.53 3.56 3.71
C PHE A 56 -8.85 2.23 4.12
N ILE A 57 -7.81 1.78 3.41
CA ILE A 57 -7.08 0.56 3.82
C ILE A 57 -6.36 0.74 5.17
N PRO A 58 -5.63 1.83 5.47
CA PRO A 58 -4.91 1.95 6.74
C PRO A 58 -5.81 2.06 7.97
N THR A 59 -7.04 2.58 7.84
CA THR A 59 -7.94 2.79 8.99
C THR A 59 -8.68 1.53 9.42
N ASN A 60 -8.93 0.58 8.51
CA ASN A 60 -9.56 -0.71 8.83
C ASN A 60 -8.63 -1.69 9.58
N VAL A 61 -7.32 -1.44 9.57
CA VAL A 61 -6.34 -2.25 10.32
C VAL A 61 -6.24 -1.83 11.79
N LEU A 62 -6.94 -0.76 12.20
CA LEU A 62 -7.01 -0.28 13.59
C LEU A 62 -8.14 -0.92 14.39
N GLN A 63 -8.69 -2.05 13.95
CA GLN A 63 -9.51 -2.86 14.84
C GLN A 63 -8.58 -3.45 15.91
N LYS A 64 -8.57 -2.80 17.08
CA LYS A 64 -7.89 -3.32 18.27
C LYS A 64 -8.40 -4.74 18.49
N SER A 65 -7.53 -5.74 18.31
CA SER A 65 -7.90 -7.10 18.63
C SER A 65 -8.30 -7.14 20.10
N GLU A 66 -9.40 -7.84 20.40
CA GLU A 66 -9.73 -8.19 21.77
C GLU A 66 -8.69 -9.23 22.22
N LEU A 67 -7.54 -8.73 22.67
CA LEU A 67 -6.53 -9.57 23.28
C LEU A 67 -7.17 -10.25 24.49
N PRO A 68 -7.02 -11.58 24.64
CA PRO A 68 -7.57 -12.26 25.79
C PRO A 68 -7.03 -11.60 27.05
N ARG A 69 -7.93 -11.26 27.98
CA ARG A 69 -7.52 -10.78 29.29
C ARG A 69 -6.69 -11.88 29.95
N SER A 70 -5.58 -11.49 30.55
CA SER A 70 -4.65 -12.39 31.23
C SER A 70 -5.27 -12.91 32.53
N GLU A 71 -6.28 -13.79 32.46
CA GLU A 71 -6.97 -14.34 33.64
C GLU A 71 -6.03 -15.18 34.54
N ILE A 72 -4.91 -15.66 33.99
CA ILE A 72 -3.91 -16.48 34.69
C ILE A 72 -2.98 -15.62 35.57
N GLU A 73 -2.80 -14.34 35.22
CA GLU A 73 -1.93 -13.40 35.95
C GLU A 73 -2.49 -13.02 37.33
N ASP A 74 -3.80 -13.16 37.52
CA ASP A 74 -4.44 -12.99 38.84
C ASP A 74 -4.16 -14.18 39.78
N ILE A 75 -3.87 -15.37 39.25
CA ILE A 75 -3.60 -16.59 40.03
C ILE A 75 -2.12 -16.70 40.39
N TYR A 76 -1.24 -16.38 39.45
CA TYR A 76 0.20 -16.35 39.66
C TYR A 76 0.63 -14.89 39.59
N LYS A 77 0.74 -14.22 40.74
CA LYS A 77 1.23 -12.83 40.94
C LYS A 77 2.58 -12.48 40.28
N GLU A 78 3.17 -13.38 39.50
CA GLU A 78 4.35 -13.14 38.68
C GLU A 78 3.91 -12.72 37.27
N THR A 79 4.45 -11.58 36.82
CA THR A 79 4.24 -11.02 35.49
C THR A 79 4.31 -12.10 34.42
N SER A 80 3.23 -12.26 33.65
CA SER A 80 3.11 -13.36 32.68
C SER A 80 4.05 -13.22 31.47
N TRP A 81 4.79 -12.11 31.39
CA TRP A 81 5.67 -11.71 30.29
C TRP A 81 7.11 -12.19 30.47
N GLY A 82 7.71 -12.66 29.39
CA GLY A 82 9.14 -12.97 29.36
C GLY A 82 9.69 -13.08 27.94
N THR A 83 10.99 -13.30 27.84
CA THR A 83 11.74 -13.42 26.57
C THR A 83 11.63 -14.82 25.97
N LEU A 84 10.41 -15.36 25.89
CA LEU A 84 10.12 -16.76 25.53
C LEU A 84 10.20 -17.06 24.02
N ARG A 85 10.89 -16.23 23.25
CA ARG A 85 11.04 -16.35 21.78
C ARG A 85 12.53 -16.35 21.38
N PRO A 86 13.27 -17.44 21.67
CA PRO A 86 14.72 -17.48 21.49
C PRO A 86 15.19 -17.46 20.02
N HIS A 87 14.28 -17.68 19.06
CA HIS A 87 14.58 -17.58 17.63
C HIS A 87 14.70 -16.14 17.12
N LEU A 88 14.32 -15.15 17.93
CA LEU A 88 14.45 -13.73 17.60
C LEU A 88 15.63 -13.12 18.34
N TYR A 89 16.23 -12.10 17.72
CA TYR A 89 17.25 -11.30 18.40
C TYR A 89 16.71 -10.68 19.70
N PHE A 90 15.48 -10.15 19.67
CA PHE A 90 14.73 -9.78 20.87
C PHE A 90 13.24 -10.02 20.65
N GLY A 91 12.60 -10.75 21.56
CA GLY A 91 11.19 -11.09 21.45
C GLY A 91 10.55 -11.37 22.80
N LEU A 92 9.32 -10.89 22.98
CA LEU A 92 8.53 -11.05 24.20
C LEU A 92 7.24 -11.80 23.91
N LYS A 93 6.83 -12.63 24.87
CA LYS A 93 5.61 -13.43 24.80
C LYS A 93 5.13 -13.74 26.23
N THR A 94 3.82 -13.91 26.43
CA THR A 94 3.30 -14.49 27.68
C THR A 94 3.25 -16.02 27.66
N LYS A 95 3.16 -16.64 28.84
CA LYS A 95 3.00 -18.11 28.92
C LYS A 95 1.66 -18.63 28.34
N GLN A 96 0.74 -17.74 27.96
CA GLN A 96 -0.57 -18.12 27.40
C GLN A 96 -0.47 -18.57 25.94
N ILE A 97 -1.38 -19.47 25.52
CA ILE A 97 -1.42 -19.99 24.14
C ILE A 97 -1.83 -18.88 23.15
N LEU A 98 -2.83 -18.07 23.51
CA LEU A 98 -3.35 -16.96 22.70
C LEU A 98 -2.72 -15.60 23.06
N SER A 99 -1.45 -15.61 23.43
CA SER A 99 -0.72 -14.40 23.86
C SER A 99 -0.41 -13.46 22.70
N PRO A 100 -0.39 -12.12 22.91
CA PRO A 100 0.23 -11.21 21.98
C PRO A 100 1.72 -11.53 21.83
N LEU A 101 2.24 -11.48 20.61
CA LEU A 101 3.66 -11.70 20.31
C LEU A 101 4.32 -10.38 19.96
N PHE A 102 5.42 -10.07 20.65
CA PHE A 102 6.25 -8.91 20.34
C PHE A 102 7.62 -9.35 19.86
N GLY A 103 8.24 -8.49 19.05
CA GLY A 103 9.57 -8.72 18.50
C GLY A 103 10.18 -7.41 18.03
N LEU A 104 11.51 -7.33 18.12
CA LEU A 104 12.29 -6.24 17.56
C LEU A 104 12.60 -6.54 16.10
N LEU A 105 12.63 -5.49 15.29
CA LEU A 105 13.09 -5.53 13.92
C LEU A 105 13.80 -4.22 13.61
N TRP A 106 14.96 -4.32 12.95
CA TRP A 106 15.74 -3.16 12.54
C TRP A 106 16.47 -3.43 11.23
N TYR A 107 16.95 -2.37 10.59
CA TYR A 107 17.79 -2.43 9.41
C TYR A 107 18.59 -1.13 9.30
N GLU A 108 19.73 -1.17 8.63
CA GLU A 108 20.48 0.04 8.30
C GLU A 108 19.84 0.75 7.10
N GLN A 109 19.55 2.04 7.24
CA GLN A 109 18.96 2.81 6.16
C GLN A 109 19.95 2.94 4.99
N PRO A 110 19.62 2.45 3.79
CA PRO A 110 20.53 2.49 2.66
C PRO A 110 20.71 3.93 2.15
N ARG A 111 21.94 4.28 1.74
CA ARG A 111 22.25 5.60 1.17
C ARG A 111 21.75 5.77 -0.27
N GLN A 112 21.59 4.68 -1.02
CA GLN A 112 21.03 4.71 -2.37
C GLN A 112 19.55 4.29 -2.40
N GLN A 113 18.79 4.86 -3.35
CA GLN A 113 17.33 4.70 -3.48
C GLN A 113 16.89 3.29 -3.89
N PHE A 114 17.80 2.42 -4.33
CA PHE A 114 17.45 1.09 -4.82
C PHE A 114 17.73 0.02 -3.76
N ILE A 115 16.65 -0.50 -3.19
CA ILE A 115 16.69 -1.51 -2.13
C ILE A 115 16.29 -2.85 -2.77
N GLN A 116 17.23 -3.53 -3.43
CA GLN A 116 16.98 -4.91 -3.86
C GLN A 116 17.07 -5.89 -2.70
N ASN A 117 17.94 -5.62 -1.71
CA ASN A 117 18.16 -6.49 -0.55
C ASN A 117 18.37 -5.64 0.71
N LEU A 118 17.28 -5.26 1.39
CA LEU A 118 17.39 -4.60 2.69
C LEU A 118 17.84 -5.64 3.72
N PRO A 119 18.96 -5.45 4.43
CA PRO A 119 19.40 -6.37 5.48
C PRO A 119 18.51 -6.21 6.73
N LEU A 120 17.31 -6.78 6.65
CA LEU A 120 16.31 -6.75 7.71
C LEU A 120 16.66 -7.74 8.80
N ARG A 121 16.90 -7.25 10.02
CA ARG A 121 17.22 -8.08 11.19
C ARG A 121 15.95 -8.33 11.99
N HIS A 122 15.67 -9.60 12.27
CA HIS A 122 14.54 -10.01 13.12
C HIS A 122 14.82 -11.35 13.81
N TRP A 123 15.06 -12.37 13.01
CA TRP A 123 15.41 -13.73 13.41
C TRP A 123 16.91 -13.86 13.64
N CYS A 124 17.29 -14.69 14.60
CA CYS A 124 18.67 -15.11 14.77
C CYS A 124 19.08 -15.99 13.58
N ASP A 125 19.92 -15.46 12.69
CA ASP A 125 20.48 -16.20 11.56
C ASP A 125 22.00 -16.37 11.79
N HIS A 126 22.51 -17.58 11.56
CA HIS A 126 23.94 -17.86 11.64
C HIS A 126 24.74 -17.22 10.51
N ALA A 127 24.10 -16.90 9.39
CA ALA A 127 24.73 -16.20 8.27
C ALA A 127 24.88 -14.68 8.52
N ASP A 128 24.19 -14.14 9.53
CA ASP A 128 24.26 -12.72 9.85
C ASP A 128 25.55 -12.38 10.63
N PRO A 129 26.18 -11.23 10.38
CA PRO A 129 27.37 -10.77 11.12
C PRO A 129 27.04 -10.23 12.52
N VAL A 130 25.80 -10.40 12.99
CA VAL A 130 25.30 -9.81 14.23
C VAL A 130 25.81 -10.61 15.44
N LYS A 131 26.41 -9.90 16.40
CA LYS A 131 26.76 -10.45 17.71
C LYS A 131 25.70 -10.05 18.71
N TYR A 132 25.06 -11.02 19.33
CA TYR A 132 23.98 -10.78 20.29
C TYR A 132 24.14 -11.69 21.50
N GLY A 133 23.72 -11.21 22.66
CA GLY A 133 23.76 -12.00 23.88
C GLY A 133 23.21 -11.27 25.09
N TRP A 134 22.80 -12.04 26.08
CA TRP A 134 22.45 -11.54 27.40
C TRP A 134 23.72 -11.37 28.22
N GLU A 135 24.00 -10.15 28.67
CA GLU A 135 25.06 -9.89 29.64
C GLU A 135 24.62 -10.31 31.06
N ALA A 136 23.34 -10.13 31.35
CA ALA A 136 22.68 -10.59 32.57
C ALA A 136 21.22 -10.90 32.26
N HIS A 137 20.68 -11.99 32.77
CA HIS A 137 19.26 -12.30 32.63
C HIS A 137 18.82 -13.24 33.76
N ASP A 138 17.83 -12.83 34.53
CA ASP A 138 17.34 -13.63 35.67
C ASP A 138 16.17 -14.56 35.27
N GLY A 139 15.65 -14.43 34.05
CA GLY A 139 14.54 -15.22 33.54
C GLY A 139 13.17 -14.81 34.06
N ARG A 140 13.08 -13.74 34.87
CA ARG A 140 11.87 -13.35 35.60
C ARG A 140 11.62 -11.86 35.59
N THR A 141 12.55 -11.05 36.11
CA THR A 141 12.33 -9.62 36.38
C THR A 141 13.26 -8.72 35.59
N PHE A 142 14.42 -9.21 35.16
CA PHE A 142 15.47 -8.38 34.60
C PHE A 142 16.26 -9.08 33.50
N GLY A 143 16.63 -8.31 32.49
CA GLY A 143 17.50 -8.75 31.42
C GLY A 143 18.26 -7.59 30.81
N ARG A 144 19.60 -7.67 30.84
CA ARG A 144 20.47 -6.81 30.04
C ARG A 144 20.96 -7.53 28.81
N GLN A 145 20.51 -7.10 27.64
CA GLN A 145 20.95 -7.63 26.35
C GLN A 145 21.83 -6.61 25.64
N LYS A 146 22.87 -7.11 24.97
CA LYS A 146 23.68 -6.33 24.04
C LYS A 146 23.61 -6.96 22.66
N ILE A 147 23.32 -6.15 21.66
CA ILE A 147 23.32 -6.51 20.24
C ILE A 147 24.28 -5.58 19.52
N THR A 148 25.15 -6.14 18.68
CA THR A 148 26.15 -5.42 17.89
C THR A 148 26.04 -5.88 16.44
N ASP A 149 25.68 -4.94 15.56
CA ASP A 149 25.51 -5.14 14.11
C ASP A 149 26.36 -4.07 13.39
N GLY A 150 27.60 -4.43 13.04
CA GLY A 150 28.57 -3.47 12.52
C GLY A 150 28.85 -2.33 13.51
N ASP A 151 28.59 -1.09 13.09
CA ASP A 151 28.74 0.11 13.92
C ASP A 151 27.54 0.36 14.85
N LEU A 152 26.43 -0.35 14.64
CA LEU A 152 25.23 -0.23 15.49
C LEU A 152 25.38 -1.09 16.74
N VAL A 153 25.30 -0.45 17.91
CA VAL A 153 25.21 -1.14 19.20
C VAL A 153 23.89 -0.80 19.87
N VAL A 154 23.10 -1.82 20.16
CA VAL A 154 21.80 -1.69 20.83
C VAL A 154 21.87 -2.36 22.20
N PHE A 155 21.39 -1.65 23.22
CA PHE A 155 21.28 -2.15 24.58
C PHE A 155 19.82 -2.23 25.01
N PHE A 156 19.44 -3.35 25.62
CA PHE A 156 18.16 -3.55 26.29
C PHE A 156 18.43 -3.78 27.78
N TYR A 157 17.61 -3.19 28.66
CA TYR A 157 17.71 -3.27 30.12
C TYR A 157 16.35 -3.61 30.73
#